data_AF-A0A5P0YLN1-F1
#
_entry.id   AF-A0A5P0YLN1-F1
#
_cell.length_a   1.000
_cell.length_b   1.000
_cell.length_c   1.000
_cell.angle_alpha   90.00
_cell.angle_beta   90.00
_cell.angle_gamma   90.00
#
_symmetry.space_group_name_H-M   'P 1'
#
loop_
_entity.id
_entity.type
_entity.pdbx_description
1 polymer ?
#
loop_
_entity_poly.entity_id
_entity_poly.type
_entity_poly.pdbx_seq_one_letter_code
_entity_poly.pdbx_strand_id
1 'polypeptide(L)'
;MTGECWLFCRREGVAVLWVGSVTTPGATGDVYACGPCLAELDHMVRVQAHDRDGHGDRAAQSATLTAPAHVTKTCEHRQTERHDGKTYCRDCERQLYL
;
A
#
# COMPACT_ATOMS: atom_id res chain seq x y z
N MET A 1 -31.63 -0.86 -11.98
CA MET A 1 -31.78 -0.51 -13.40
C MET A 1 -31.40 -1.72 -14.24
N THR A 2 -32.18 -2.06 -15.26
CA THR A 2 -31.83 -3.11 -16.23
C THR A 2 -31.31 -2.47 -17.51
N GLY A 3 -30.24 -3.02 -18.09
CA GLY A 3 -29.61 -2.46 -19.27
C GLY A 3 -28.59 -3.42 -19.89
N GLU A 4 -27.78 -2.89 -20.80
CA GLU A 4 -26.68 -3.60 -21.43
C GLU A 4 -25.41 -3.48 -20.57
N CYS A 5 -24.71 -4.60 -20.34
CA CYS A 5 -23.40 -4.57 -19.71
C CYS A 5 -22.32 -4.29 -20.77
N TRP A 6 -21.67 -3.13 -20.68
CA TRP A 6 -20.67 -2.69 -21.66
C TRP A 6 -19.27 -3.28 -21.45
N LEU A 7 -19.07 -4.04 -20.37
CA LEU A 7 -17.84 -4.80 -20.11
C LEU A 7 -17.82 -6.11 -20.94
N PHE A 8 -17.12 -7.12 -20.43
CA PHE A 8 -16.75 -8.33 -21.15
C PHE A 8 -17.94 -9.18 -21.59
N CYS A 9 -19.03 -9.24 -20.80
CA CYS A 9 -20.12 -10.18 -21.07
C CYS A 9 -21.16 -9.69 -22.10
N ARG A 10 -21.24 -8.39 -22.39
CA ARG A 10 -22.17 -7.79 -23.40
C ARG A 10 -23.63 -8.25 -23.31
N ARG A 11 -24.09 -8.69 -22.15
CA ARG A 11 -25.47 -9.14 -21.96
C ARG A 11 -26.41 -7.96 -21.82
N GLU A 12 -27.60 -8.10 -22.42
CA GLU A 12 -28.72 -7.16 -22.30
C GLU A 12 -29.73 -7.62 -21.24
N GLY A 13 -30.58 -6.70 -20.78
CA GLY A 13 -31.66 -7.01 -19.83
C GLY A 13 -31.19 -7.40 -18.43
N VAL A 14 -29.91 -7.20 -18.11
CA VAL A 14 -29.32 -7.54 -16.81
C VAL A 14 -29.31 -6.33 -15.88
N ALA A 15 -29.28 -6.58 -14.57
CA ALA A 15 -29.08 -5.52 -13.59
C ALA A 15 -27.69 -4.90 -13.77
N VAL A 16 -27.63 -3.59 -14.02
CA VAL A 16 -26.40 -2.83 -14.25
C VAL A 16 -26.23 -1.68 -13.27
N LEU A 17 -24.98 -1.35 -12.97
CA LEU A 17 -24.54 -0.17 -12.22
C LEU A 17 -23.73 0.75 -13.14
N TRP A 18 -23.81 2.06 -12.86
CA TRP A 18 -22.96 3.07 -13.49
C TRP A 18 -21.51 2.89 -13.04
N VAL A 19 -20.58 2.91 -14.00
CA VAL A 19 -19.13 2.75 -13.77
C VAL A 19 -18.41 4.08 -13.88
N GLY A 20 -18.83 4.92 -14.83
CA GLY A 20 -18.24 6.22 -15.09
C GLY A 20 -18.65 6.78 -16.45
N SER A 21 -18.28 8.02 -16.73
CA SER A 21 -18.50 8.66 -18.03
C SER A 21 -17.31 8.45 -18.97
N VAL A 22 -17.59 8.23 -20.25
CA VAL A 22 -16.59 8.20 -21.33
C VAL A 22 -16.87 9.31 -22.34
N THR A 23 -15.81 9.99 -22.77
CA THR A 23 -15.87 10.97 -23.86
C THR A 23 -15.10 10.41 -25.05
N THR A 24 -15.77 10.36 -26.19
CA THR A 24 -15.18 10.05 -27.49
C THR A 24 -15.26 11.27 -28.39
N PRO A 25 -14.45 11.39 -29.46
CA PRO A 25 -14.65 12.44 -30.45
C PRO A 25 -16.10 12.46 -30.93
N GLY A 26 -16.83 13.53 -30.62
CA GLY A 26 -18.23 13.71 -31.03
C GLY A 26 -19.31 13.13 -30.11
N ALA A 27 -18.97 12.49 -28.98
CA ALA A 27 -19.99 12.01 -28.04
C ALA A 27 -19.48 11.86 -26.60
N THR A 28 -20.37 12.07 -25.64
CA THR A 28 -20.18 11.71 -24.22
C THR A 28 -21.27 10.74 -23.83
N GLY A 29 -20.90 9.67 -23.14
CA GLY A 29 -21.85 8.66 -22.68
C GLY A 29 -21.43 8.07 -21.33
N ASP A 30 -22.38 7.44 -20.67
CA ASP A 30 -22.15 6.72 -19.42
C ASP A 30 -21.89 5.24 -19.68
N VAL A 31 -20.94 4.66 -18.97
CA VAL A 31 -20.61 3.24 -19.02
C VAL A 31 -21.33 2.51 -17.90
N TYR A 32 -22.03 1.43 -18.26
CA TYR A 32 -22.79 0.60 -17.32
C TYR A 32 -22.31 -0.86 -17.34
N ALA A 33 -22.32 -1.53 -16.18
CA ALA A 33 -21.84 -2.89 -16.03
C ALA A 33 -22.65 -3.74 -15.04
N CYS A 34 -22.75 -5.04 -15.31
CA CYS A 34 -23.41 -5.99 -14.41
C CYS A 34 -22.47 -6.40 -13.25
N GLY A 35 -23.08 -6.83 -12.13
CA GLY A 35 -22.36 -7.21 -10.91
C GLY A 35 -21.22 -8.22 -11.12
N PRO A 36 -21.42 -9.33 -11.84
CA PRO A 36 -20.34 -10.29 -12.11
C PRO A 36 -19.14 -9.70 -12.86
N CYS A 37 -19.38 -8.83 -13.85
CA CYS A 37 -18.28 -8.19 -14.58
C CYS A 37 -17.55 -7.13 -13.74
N LEU A 38 -18.27 -6.43 -12.84
CA LEU A 38 -17.64 -5.51 -11.91
C LEU A 38 -16.77 -6.24 -10.88
N ALA A 39 -17.21 -7.39 -10.38
CA ALA A 39 -16.42 -8.21 -9.47
C ALA A 39 -15.11 -8.69 -10.12
N GLU A 40 -15.17 -9.10 -11.39
CA GLU A 40 -13.97 -9.49 -12.16
C GLU A 40 -13.02 -8.30 -12.37
N LEU A 41 -13.55 -7.13 -12.74
CA LEU A 41 -12.77 -5.91 -12.90
C LEU A 41 -12.04 -5.52 -11.61
N ASP A 42 -12.76 -5.54 -10.50
CA ASP A 42 -12.26 -5.27 -9.16
C ASP A 42 -11.19 -6.28 -8.72
N HIS A 43 -11.34 -7.55 -9.08
CA HIS A 43 -10.29 -8.57 -8.89
C HIS A 43 -9.01 -8.23 -9.68
N MET A 44 -9.12 -7.92 -10.98
CA MET A 44 -7.97 -7.56 -11.81
C MET A 44 -7.22 -6.33 -11.28
N VAL A 45 -7.96 -5.30 -10.84
CA VAL A 45 -7.36 -4.11 -10.23
C VAL A 45 -6.57 -4.45 -8.96
N ARG A 46 -7.11 -5.31 -8.10
CA ARG A 46 -6.39 -5.78 -6.90
C ARG A 46 -5.10 -6.53 -7.24
N VAL A 47 -5.15 -7.48 -8.17
CA VAL A 47 -3.96 -8.23 -8.60
C VAL A 47 -2.88 -7.27 -9.11
N GLN A 48 -3.26 -6.31 -9.96
CA GLN A 48 -2.33 -5.31 -10.48
C GLN A 48 -1.73 -4.41 -9.38
N ALA A 49 -2.51 -4.05 -8.36
CA ALA A 49 -2.02 -3.26 -7.23
C ALA A 49 -0.96 -4.04 -6.42
N HIS A 50 -1.23 -5.31 -6.11
CA HIS A 50 -0.27 -6.17 -5.42
C HIS A 50 1.06 -6.32 -6.17
N ASP A 51 1.02 -6.46 -7.50
CA ASP A 51 2.24 -6.54 -8.32
C ASP A 51 3.08 -5.25 -8.27
N ARG A 52 2.41 -4.08 -8.23
CA ARG A 52 3.08 -2.78 -8.11
C ARG A 52 3.73 -2.59 -6.73
N ASP A 53 3.03 -2.97 -5.67
CA ASP A 53 3.55 -2.88 -4.31
C ASP A 53 4.80 -3.77 -4.13
N GLY A 54 4.78 -4.97 -4.72
CA GLY A 54 5.95 -5.87 -4.74
C GLY A 54 7.16 -5.31 -5.51
N HIS A 55 6.95 -4.41 -6.47
CA HIS A 55 8.02 -3.72 -7.20
C HIS A 55 8.51 -2.44 -6.48
N GLY A 56 7.62 -1.77 -5.73
CA GLY A 56 7.95 -0.62 -4.88
C GLY A 56 8.88 -0.97 -3.71
N ASP A 57 8.77 -2.19 -3.19
CA ASP A 57 9.63 -2.67 -2.10
C ASP A 57 11.11 -2.73 -2.49
N ARG A 58 11.47 -3.08 -3.74
CA ARG A 58 12.88 -3.12 -4.18
C ARG A 58 13.48 -1.74 -4.44
N ALA A 59 12.68 -0.77 -4.89
CA ALA A 59 13.14 0.60 -5.07
C ALA A 59 13.33 1.31 -3.71
N ALA A 60 12.49 1.04 -2.72
CA ALA A 60 12.67 1.52 -1.34
C ALA A 60 13.89 0.86 -0.63
N GLN A 61 14.20 -0.40 -0.95
CA GLN A 61 15.39 -1.08 -0.44
C GLN A 61 16.72 -0.49 -0.96
N SER A 62 16.71 0.21 -2.11
CA SER A 62 17.92 0.85 -2.67
C SER A 62 18.19 2.24 -2.10
N ALA A 63 17.18 2.89 -1.50
CA ALA A 63 17.31 4.21 -0.88
C ALA A 63 17.53 4.16 0.65
N THR A 64 17.51 2.97 1.28
CA THR A 64 17.58 2.83 2.76
C THR A 64 18.99 2.49 3.27
N LEU A 65 20.04 2.54 2.43
CA LEU A 65 21.44 2.33 2.87
C LEU A 65 22.16 3.61 3.34
N THR A 66 21.41 4.61 3.82
CA THR A 66 22.00 5.78 4.51
C THR A 66 21.22 6.17 5.76
N ALA A 67 20.80 5.18 6.55
CA ALA A 67 20.50 5.41 7.96
C ALA A 67 21.44 4.51 8.78
N PRO A 68 22.20 5.04 9.75
CA PRO A 68 22.88 4.16 10.69
C PRO A 68 21.79 3.35 11.37
N ALA A 69 21.90 2.03 11.32
CA ALA A 69 21.02 1.13 12.02
C ALA A 69 21.10 1.46 13.51
N HIS A 70 20.19 2.31 14.00
CA HIS A 70 19.88 2.38 15.41
C HIS A 70 19.22 1.05 15.73
N VAL A 71 20.06 0.09 16.07
CA VAL A 71 19.67 -1.17 16.65
C VAL A 71 18.80 -0.82 17.85
N THR A 72 17.49 -1.01 17.71
CA THR A 72 16.53 -1.02 18.80
C THR A 72 16.72 -2.30 19.60
N LYS A 73 17.92 -2.44 20.18
CA LYS A 73 18.15 -3.41 21.25
C LYS A 73 17.34 -2.90 22.42
N THR A 74 16.32 -3.67 22.80
CA THR A 74 15.70 -3.59 24.12
C THR A 74 16.83 -3.86 25.13
N CYS A 75 17.49 -2.80 25.59
CA CYS A 75 18.56 -2.90 26.56
C CYS A 75 17.95 -2.72 27.95
N GLU A 76 18.11 -3.70 28.82
CA GLU A 76 17.62 -3.64 30.21
C GLU A 76 18.51 -2.78 31.11
N HIS A 77 19.53 -2.12 30.55
CA HIS A 77 20.42 -1.19 31.24
C HIS A 77 21.05 -1.74 32.53
N ARG A 78 21.28 -3.05 32.57
CA ARG A 78 21.80 -3.76 33.75
C ARG A 78 23.29 -3.49 34.00
N GLN A 79 24.09 -3.28 32.94
CA GLN A 79 25.50 -2.93 33.07
C GLN A 79 25.71 -1.45 32.80
N THR A 80 26.01 -0.70 33.87
CA THR A 80 26.22 0.75 33.83
C THR A 80 27.63 1.13 34.28
N GLU A 81 28.20 2.14 33.65
CA GLU A 81 29.50 2.73 33.98
C GLU A 81 29.35 4.24 34.18
N ARG A 82 30.16 4.84 35.05
CA ARG A 82 30.16 6.29 35.27
C ARG A 82 31.32 6.94 34.53
N HIS A 83 31.02 7.91 33.69
CA HIS A 83 32.00 8.75 33.02
C HIS A 83 31.63 10.22 33.22
N ASP A 84 32.59 11.01 33.72
CA ASP A 84 32.42 12.47 33.91
C ASP A 84 31.17 12.84 34.74
N GLY A 85 30.92 12.07 35.81
CA GLY A 85 29.78 12.26 36.70
C GLY A 85 28.44 11.71 36.19
N LYS A 86 28.33 11.38 34.90
CA LYS A 86 27.13 10.84 34.24
C LYS A 86 27.17 9.32 34.16
N THR A 87 26.00 8.67 34.25
CA THR A 87 25.88 7.21 34.15
C THR A 87 25.53 6.82 32.72
N TYR A 88 26.29 5.90 32.14
CA TYR A 88 26.08 5.35 30.81
C TYR A 88 25.90 3.84 30.88
N CYS A 89 25.11 3.27 29.97
CA CYS A 89 25.04 1.82 29.81
C CYS A 89 26.20 1.34 28.94
N ARG A 90 26.92 0.28 29.37
CA ARG A 90 28.02 -0.30 28.59
C ARG A 90 27.57 -0.97 27.29
N ASP A 91 26.33 -1.47 27.26
CA ASP A 91 25.85 -2.31 26.15
C ASP A 91 25.20 -1.51 25.00
N CYS A 92 24.68 -0.31 25.31
CA CYS A 92 24.03 0.55 24.30
C CYS A 92 24.55 1.99 24.30
N GLU A 93 25.59 2.29 25.10
CA GLU A 93 26.26 3.60 25.20
C GLU A 93 25.34 4.78 25.54
N ARG A 94 24.10 4.49 25.96
CA ARG A 94 23.08 5.49 26.27
C ARG A 94 23.29 6.04 27.67
N GLN A 95 23.19 7.35 27.83
CA GLN A 95 23.15 8.00 29.14
C GLN A 95 21.86 7.66 29.88
N LEU A 96 21.98 7.23 31.13
CA LEU A 96 20.88 6.95 32.03
C LEU A 96 20.80 8.08 33.05
N TYR A 97 19.62 8.68 33.15
CA TYR A 97 19.29 9.64 34.19
C TYR A 97 18.63 8.86 35.32
N LEU A 98 19.44 8.51 36.32
CA LEU A 98 19.00 7.91 37.58
C LEU A 98 18.77 9.01 38.61
#